data_AF-X1TJT8-F1
#
_entry.id   AF-X1TJT8-F1
#
_cell.length_a   1.000
_cell.length_b   1.000
_cell.length_c   1.000
_cell.angle_alpha   90.00
_cell.angle_beta   90.00
_cell.angle_gamma   90.00
#
_symmetry.space_group_name_H-M   'P 1'
#
loop_
_entity.id
_entity.type
_entity.pdbx_description
1 polymer ?
#
loop_
_entity_poly.entity_id
_entity_poly.type
_entity_poly.pdbx_seq_one_letter_code
_entity_poly.pdbx_strand_id
1 'polypeptide(L)' 'KLVSFLYKLARGLNDIQKVSTGDPKKITRRIKNKVIGKKLVRKIW' A
#
# COMPACT_ATOMS: atom_id res chain seq x y z
N LYS A 1 16.29 -13.23 -2.01
CA LYS A 1 15.11 -13.05 -2.92
C LYS A 1 13.78 -13.51 -2.29
N LEU A 2 13.73 -14.61 -1.53
CA LEU A 2 12.51 -15.05 -0.82
C LEU A 2 12.03 -14.07 0.28
N VAL A 3 12.96 -13.52 1.07
CA VAL A 3 12.65 -12.55 2.13
C VAL A 3 11.93 -11.30 1.59
N SER A 4 12.36 -10.80 0.43
CA SER A 4 11.71 -9.67 -0.24
C SER A 4 10.33 -9.98 -0.79
N PHE A 5 10.04 -11.25 -1.08
CA PHE A 5 8.72 -11.69 -1.55
C PHE A 5 7.74 -11.82 -0.38
N LEU A 6 8.16 -12.49 0.69
CA LEU A 6 7.39 -12.61 1.94
C LEU A 6 7.07 -11.24 2.55
N TYR A 7 8.03 -10.31 2.52
CA TYR A 7 7.82 -8.94 3.00
C TYR A 7 6.79 -8.17 2.17
N LYS A 8 6.76 -8.37 0.85
CA LYS A 8 5.75 -7.75 -0.03
C LYS A 8 4.35 -8.36 0.19
N LEU A 9 4.28 -9.68 0.39
CA LEU A 9 3.03 -10.37 0.70
C LEU A 9 2.47 -9.95 2.06
N ALA A 10 3.29 -9.92 3.10
CA ALA A 10 2.87 -9.45 4.43
C ALA A 10 2.34 -8.00 4.39
N ARG A 11 2.93 -7.13 3.56
CA ARG A 11 2.41 -5.79 3.32
C ARG A 11 1.06 -5.79 2.61
N GLY A 12 0.89 -6.64 1.59
CA GLY A 12 -0.37 -6.77 0.86
C GLY A 12 -1.50 -7.29 1.76
N LEU A 13 -1.23 -8.34 2.54
CA LEU A 13 -2.16 -8.91 3.51
C LEU A 13 -2.57 -7.92 4.60
N ASN A 14 -1.64 -7.12 5.12
CA ASN A 14 -1.98 -6.07 6.09
C ASN A 14 -2.80 -4.93 5.47
N ASP A 15 -2.54 -4.58 4.21
CA ASP A 15 -3.35 -3.60 3.50
C ASP A 15 -4.77 -4.15 3.27
N ILE A 16 -4.91 -5.44 2.88
CA ILE A 16 -6.20 -6.12 2.70
C ILE A 16 -6.96 -6.26 4.02
N GLN A 17 -6.31 -6.67 5.11
CA GLN A 17 -6.94 -6.78 6.42
C GLN A 17 -7.45 -5.43 6.92
N LYS A 18 -6.70 -4.35 6.68
CA LYS A 18 -7.14 -2.98 6.97
C LYS A 18 -8.22 -2.48 6.02
N VAL A 19 -8.29 -3.04 4.80
CA VAL A 19 -9.40 -2.82 3.87
C VAL A 19 -10.69 -3.47 4.39
N SER A 20 -10.59 -4.70 4.89
CA SER A 20 -11.73 -5.44 5.45
C SER A 20 -12.20 -4.95 6.82
N THR A 21 -11.40 -4.16 7.56
CA THR A 21 -11.82 -3.58 8.86
C THR A 21 -12.90 -2.48 8.71
N GLY A 22 -13.32 -2.16 7.49
CA GLY A 22 -14.64 -1.55 7.24
C GLY A 22 -14.70 -0.03 7.11
N ASP A 23 -13.57 0.67 7.02
CA ASP A 23 -13.55 2.15 6.94
C ASP A 23 -13.06 2.63 5.55
N PRO A 24 -13.89 2.52 4.50
CA PRO A 24 -13.53 2.74 3.08
C PRO A 24 -12.85 4.09 2.82
N LYS A 25 -13.15 5.11 3.65
CA LYS A 25 -12.57 6.45 3.57
C LYS A 25 -11.09 6.50 3.95
N LYS A 26 -10.67 5.70 4.94
CA LYS A 26 -9.25 5.61 5.35
C LYS A 26 -8.43 4.81 4.33
N ILE A 27 -9.04 3.79 3.74
CA ILE A 27 -8.42 2.92 2.74
C ILE A 27 -8.14 3.69 1.45
N THR A 28 -9.17 4.38 0.93
CA THR A 28 -9.05 5.21 -0.28
C THR A 28 -8.01 6.32 -0.10
N ARG A 29 -7.98 7.02 1.05
CA ARG A 29 -6.91 7.99 1.37
C ARG A 29 -5.52 7.36 1.36
N ARG A 30 -5.36 6.16 1.92
CA ARG A 30 -4.05 5.49 2.00
C ARG A 30 -3.58 5.01 0.62
N ILE A 31 -4.47 4.44 -0.19
CA ILE A 31 -4.18 4.06 -1.59
C ILE A 31 -3.81 5.30 -2.39
N LYS A 32 -4.62 6.38 -2.29
CA LYS A 32 -4.35 7.66 -2.95
C LYS A 32 -2.95 8.19 -2.58
N ASN A 33 -2.61 8.23 -1.29
CA ASN A 33 -1.29 8.69 -0.84
C ASN A 33 -0.15 7.79 -1.31
N LYS A 34 -0.36 6.46 -1.36
CA LYS A 34 0.63 5.49 -1.86
C LYS A 34 0.87 5.66 -3.36
N VAL A 35 -0.18 5.86 -4.15
CA VAL A 35 -0.10 6.12 -5.59
C VAL A 35 0.55 7.48 -5.87
N ILE A 36 0.11 8.53 -5.18
CA ILE A 36 0.67 9.87 -5.31
C ILE A 36 2.15 9.87 -4.94
N GLY A 37 2.52 9.29 -3.79
CA GLY A 37 3.92 9.17 -3.36
C GLY A 37 4.77 8.40 -4.37
N LYS A 38 4.27 7.29 -4.92
CA LYS A 38 4.97 6.52 -5.96
C LYS A 38 5.12 7.30 -7.27
N LYS A 39 4.13 8.11 -7.63
CA LYS A 39 4.13 8.95 -8.84
C LYS A 39 5.05 10.17 -8.69
N LEU A 40 5.10 10.77 -7.50
CA LEU A 40 6.01 11.87 -7.14
C LEU A 40 7.46 11.40 -7.11
N VAL A 41 7.74 10.27 -6.46
CA VAL A 41 9.09 9.70 -6.43
C VAL A 41 9.59 9.40 -7.84
N ARG A 42 8.74 8.86 -8.73
CA ARG A 42 9.06 8.64 -10.16
C ARG A 42 9.18 9.90 -11.02
N LYS A 43 8.74 11.05 -10.52
CA LYS A 43 8.84 12.33 -11.25
C LYS A 43 10.09 13.10 -10.83
N ILE A 44 10.56 12.85 -9.61
CA ILE A 44 11.75 13.49 -9.02
C ILE A 44 13.01 12.67 -9.32
N TRP A 45 12.89 11.35 -9.49
CA TRP A 45 13.94 10.43 -9.90
C TRP A 45 13.77 10.04 -11.36
#